data_AF-B4Z9B8-F1
#
_entry.id   AF-B4Z9B8-F1
#
_cell.length_a   1.000
_cell.length_b   1.000
_cell.length_c   1.000
_cell.angle_alpha   90.00
_cell.angle_beta   90.00
_cell.angle_gamma   90.00
#
_symmetry.space_group_name_H-M   'P 1'
#
loop_
_entity.id
_entity.type
_entity.pdbx_description
1 polymer ?
#
loop_
_entity_poly.entity_id
_entity_poly.type
_entity_poly.pdbx_seq_one_letter_code
_entity_poly.pdbx_strand_id
1 'polypeptide(L)' 'GIIGVNRKGQVLSVCVEEENIIPYITNVLQNPDLALRMAVRNNLAGAEELFARKFNAL' A
#
# COMPACT_ATOMS: atom_id res chain seq x y z
N GLY A 1 9.16 5.17 -8.25
CA GLY A 1 8.87 4.12 -9.25
C GLY A 1 10.16 3.59 -9.83
N ILE A 2 10.06 2.61 -10.72
CA ILE A 2 11.18 2.03 -11.47
C ILE A 2 10.81 1.96 -12.96
N ILE A 3 11.80 2.12 -13.84
CA ILE A 3 11.64 2.01 -15.29
C ILE A 3 12.65 0.97 -15.79
N GLY A 4 12.24 0.12 -16.72
CA GLY A 4 13.09 -0.91 -17.31
C GLY A 4 12.73 -1.22 -18.76
N VAL A 5 13.67 -1.84 -19.47
CA VAL A 5 13.49 -2.28 -20.86
C VAL A 5 13.69 -3.79 -20.94
N ASN A 6 12.77 -4.50 -21.59
CA ASN A 6 12.92 -5.95 -21.78
C ASN A 6 13.63 -6.28 -23.12
N ARG A 7 14.01 -7.55 -23.32
CA ARG A 7 14.71 -7.99 -24.55
C ARG A 7 13.86 -7.85 -25.84
N LYS A 8 12.54 -7.64 -25.72
CA LYS A 8 11.64 -7.35 -26.84
C LYS A 8 11.62 -5.86 -27.21
N GLY A 9 12.37 -5.03 -26.48
CA GLY A 9 12.40 -3.57 -26.68
C GLY A 9 11.22 -2.82 -26.05
N GLN A 10 10.38 -3.47 -25.23
CA GLN A 10 9.29 -2.78 -24.53
C GLN A 10 9.85 -1.97 -23.36
N VAL A 11 9.44 -0.70 -23.27
CA VAL A 11 9.71 0.16 -22.11
C VAL A 11 8.58 -0.04 -21.10
N LEU A 12 8.93 -0.47 -19.89
CA LEU A 12 8.02 -0.78 -18.81
C LEU A 12 8.28 0.18 -17.65
N SER A 13 7.20 0.69 -17.04
CA SER A 13 7.26 1.52 -15.83
C SER A 13 6.39 0.88 -14.76
N VAL A 14 6.88 0.85 -13.53
CA VAL A 14 6.15 0.37 -12.37
C VAL A 14 6.26 1.41 -11.26
N CYS A 15 5.13 1.84 -10.72
CA CYS A 15 5.04 2.71 -9.57
C CYS A 15 4.06 2.14 -8.53
N VAL A 16 4.12 2.69 -7.32
CA VAL A 16 3.12 2.41 -6.29
C VAL A 16 1.84 3.13 -6.69
N GLU A 17 0.70 2.44 -6.59
CA GLU A 17 -0.62 3.03 -6.71
C GLU A 17 -1.07 3.52 -5.33
N GLU A 18 -1.00 4.83 -5.10
CA GLU A 18 -1.17 5.43 -3.77
C GLU A 18 -2.58 5.22 -3.20
N GLU A 19 -3.61 5.17 -4.06
CA GLU A 19 -4.99 4.96 -3.62
C GLU A 19 -5.28 3.51 -3.23
N ASN A 20 -4.57 2.55 -3.84
CA ASN A 20 -4.89 1.12 -3.71
C ASN A 20 -3.89 0.32 -2.87
N ILE A 21 -2.68 0.85 -2.62
CA ILE A 21 -1.64 0.11 -1.89
C ILE A 21 -2.07 -0.25 -0.46
N ILE A 22 -2.75 0.67 0.25
CA ILE A 22 -3.21 0.41 1.62
C ILE A 22 -4.38 -0.59 1.65
N PRO A 23 -5.45 -0.43 0.84
CA PRO A 23 -6.49 -1.46 0.72
C PRO A 23 -5.96 -2.83 0.31
N TYR A 24 -4.98 -2.88 -0.61
CA TYR A 24 -4.38 -4.14 -1.05
C TYR A 24 -3.63 -4.84 0.09
N ILE A 25 -2.79 -4.12 0.84
CA ILE A 25 -2.06 -4.70 1.97
C ILE A 25 -3.05 -5.17 3.06
N THR A 26 -4.13 -4.43 3.29
CA THR A 26 -5.13 -4.73 4.32
C THR A 26 -5.97 -5.95 3.98
N ASN A 27 -6.52 -6.01 2.76
CA ASN A 27 -7.55 -6.98 2.41
C ASN A 27 -7.02 -8.18 1.62
N VAL A 28 -6.05 -7.96 0.73
CA VAL A 28 -5.50 -9.02 -0.13
C VAL A 28 -4.33 -9.72 0.56
N LEU A 29 -3.35 -8.96 1.04
CA LEU A 29 -2.24 -9.52 1.81
C LEU A 29 -2.61 -9.85 3.26
N GLN A 30 -3.77 -9.40 3.73
CA GLN A 30 -4.26 -9.62 5.10
C GLN A 30 -3.24 -9.21 6.17
N ASN A 31 -2.54 -8.09 5.94
CA ASN A 31 -1.50 -7.60 6.83
C ASN A 31 -1.81 -6.18 7.36
N PRO A 32 -2.76 -6.05 8.30
CA PRO A 32 -3.21 -4.75 8.81
C PRO A 32 -2.11 -3.98 9.55
N ASP A 33 -1.16 -4.66 10.20
CA ASP A 33 -0.04 -3.99 10.89
C ASP A 33 0.92 -3.32 9.90
N LEU A 34 1.20 -3.96 8.77
CA LEU A 34 1.99 -3.36 7.70
C LEU A 34 1.24 -2.19 7.05
N ALA A 35 -0.05 -2.37 6.75
CA ALA A 35 -0.89 -1.32 6.17
C ALA A 35 -0.88 -0.05 7.05
N LEU A 36 -1.07 -0.21 8.37
CA LEU A 36 -1.04 0.90 9.32
C LEU A 36 0.31 1.62 9.34
N ARG A 37 1.42 0.87 9.44
CA ARG A 37 2.77 1.45 9.45
C ARG A 37 3.09 2.18 8.15
N MET A 38 2.66 1.63 7.01
CA MET A 38 2.92 2.20 5.70
C MET A 38 2.08 3.45 5.43
N ALA A 39 0.82 3.46 5.86
CA ALA A 39 -0.07 4.61 5.78
C ALA A 39 0.47 5.81 6.58
N VAL A 40 0.84 5.60 7.84
CA VAL A 40 1.40 6.66 8.70
C VAL A 40 2.71 7.20 8.15
N ARG A 41 3.64 6.30 7.81
CA ARG A 41 4.99 6.70 7.43
C ARG A 41 5.03 7.50 6.12
N ASN A 42 4.12 7.21 5.20
CA ASN A 42 4.12 7.82 3.87
C ASN A 42 2.93 8.76 3.65
N ASN A 43 2.15 9.06 4.69
CA ASN A 43 0.96 9.92 4.62
C ASN A 43 -0.06 9.46 3.55
N LEU A 44 -0.33 8.16 3.50
CA LEU A 44 -1.28 7.55 2.55
C LEU A 44 -2.64 7.31 3.23
N ALA A 45 -3.72 7.53 2.47
CA ALA A 45 -5.10 7.29 2.93
C ALA A 45 -5.47 5.80 2.92
N GLY A 46 -6.61 5.44 3.52
CA GLY A 46 -7.19 4.09 3.45
C GLY A 46 -6.90 3.21 4.66
N ALA A 47 -6.31 3.75 5.72
CA ALA A 47 -6.05 3.06 7.00
C ALA A 47 -6.97 3.51 8.15
N GLU A 48 -7.98 4.33 7.87
CA GLU A 48 -8.85 4.97 8.88
C GLU A 48 -9.57 3.93 9.75
N GLU A 49 -10.09 2.88 9.12
CA GLU A 49 -10.76 1.78 9.84
C GLU A 49 -9.78 1.00 10.73
N LEU A 50 -8.52 0.84 10.30
CA LEU A 50 -7.48 0.15 11.08
C LEU A 50 -7.15 0.92 12.36
N PHE A 51 -7.12 2.25 12.29
CA PHE A 51 -6.98 3.09 13.49
C PHE A 51 -8.14 2.93 14.46
N ALA A 52 -9.37 2.98 13.97
CA ALA A 52 -10.55 2.80 14.80
C ALA A 52 -10.55 1.43 15.49
N ARG A 53 -10.22 0.37 14.76
CA ARG A 53 -10.10 -1.00 15.31
C ARG A 53 -9.01 -1.11 16.38
N LYS A 54 -7.82 -0.53 16.15
CA LYS A 54 -6.75 -0.53 17.16
C LYS A 54 -7.13 0.28 18.40
N PHE A 55 -7.78 1.42 18.23
CA PHE A 55 -8.24 2.23 19.34
C PHE A 55 -9.28 1.49 20.20
N ASN A 56 -10.26 0.84 19.57
CA ASN A 56 -11.29 0.06 20.29
C ASN A 56 -10.76 -1.22 20.95
N ALA A 57 -9.55 -1.67 20.58
CA ALA A 57 -8.89 -2.82 21.19
C ALA A 57 -8.02 -2.44 22.41
N LEU A 58 -7.90 -1.13 22.72
CA LEU A 58 -7.28 -0.59 23.92
C LEU A 58 -8.34 -0.41 25.03
#